data_AF-A0A1S8TIV9-F1
#
_entry.id   AF-A0A1S8TIV9-F1
#
_cell.length_a   1.000
_cell.length_b   1.000
_cell.length_c   1.000
_cell.angle_alpha   90.00
_cell.angle_beta   90.00
_cell.angle_gamma   90.00
#
_symmetry.space_group_name_H-M   'P 1'
#
loop_
_entity.id
_entity.type
_entity.pdbx_description
1 polymer ?
#
loop_
_entity_poly.entity_id
_entity_poly.type
_entity_poly.pdbx_seq_one_letter_code
_entity_poly.pdbx_strand_id
1 'polypeptide(L)'
;MEENIKHCPNCSQKVFSNSNFCSVCGFKFDDNKNNSKEDENSQGMVAAQAEDKSCGCTNNSNGENRSSDQLSLRLFDLVVNVFKKHTLEERENTFICGTVKTAPKEGEICSKWPKPWLYSRVFALFAMTFLGLVALLRIFENILAYPGIIFIGALTVPFSLLVFFWELNAPRNINIFDVIKIFFWGGVSSLLLTMIFSRIIFVGEVDYVGAIMIGVIEESAKFVVAAYFLRGSKRKYILNGLLLGAAVGAGFAVFETAGYEFAYGLQIPILMRIIYTRGALAFGGHIVWTAMSGAALAMVKEDDRLKINHFKDIKFLKYFILTIGLHAIWDMPISNSSELPFAQGILTIIAWIIILILISSGLKQISRIKTI
;
A
#
# COMPACT_ATOMS: atom_id res chain seq x y z
N MET A 1 -15.63 -51.09 -16.82
CA MET A 1 -15.34 -49.79 -17.46
C MET A 1 -13.92 -49.43 -17.03
N GLU A 2 -12.93 -49.74 -17.87
CA GLU A 2 -11.52 -49.59 -17.51
C GLU A 2 -11.17 -48.11 -17.34
N GLU A 3 -10.66 -47.75 -16.17
CA GLU A 3 -10.20 -46.40 -15.89
C GLU A 3 -8.91 -46.13 -16.67
N ASN A 4 -9.04 -45.31 -17.72
CA ASN A 4 -7.92 -44.85 -18.53
C ASN A 4 -7.07 -43.85 -17.71
N ILE A 5 -5.97 -44.34 -17.13
CA ILE A 5 -5.04 -43.58 -16.28
C ILE A 5 -3.68 -43.50 -16.98
N LYS A 6 -3.16 -42.28 -17.16
CA LYS A 6 -1.80 -42.00 -17.66
C LYS A 6 -0.90 -41.49 -16.53
N HIS A 7 0.41 -41.68 -16.63
CA HIS A 7 1.37 -41.13 -15.67
C HIS A 7 1.94 -39.80 -16.19
N CYS A 8 2.07 -38.80 -15.32
CA CYS A 8 2.69 -37.54 -15.68
C CYS A 8 4.20 -37.76 -15.95
N PRO A 9 4.74 -37.32 -17.10
CA PRO A 9 6.15 -37.51 -17.43
C PRO A 9 7.11 -36.68 -16.55
N ASN A 10 6.61 -35.64 -15.87
CA ASN A 10 7.43 -34.76 -15.05
C ASN A 10 7.47 -35.15 -13.56
N CYS A 11 6.39 -35.74 -13.03
CA CYS A 11 6.30 -36.07 -11.59
C CYS A 11 5.80 -37.48 -11.29
N SER A 12 5.55 -38.30 -12.33
CA SER A 12 5.13 -39.70 -12.23
C SER A 12 3.81 -39.95 -11.48
N GLN A 13 3.03 -38.90 -11.17
CA GLN A 13 1.71 -39.05 -10.56
C GLN A 13 0.69 -39.58 -11.57
N LYS A 14 -0.24 -40.43 -11.10
CA LYS A 14 -1.39 -40.90 -11.88
C LYS A 14 -2.34 -39.74 -12.21
N VAL A 15 -2.67 -39.57 -13.47
CA VAL A 15 -3.59 -38.55 -13.98
C VAL A 15 -4.60 -39.20 -14.92
N PHE A 16 -5.84 -38.71 -14.95
CA PHE A 16 -6.86 -39.18 -15.87
C PHE A 16 -6.47 -38.88 -17.32
N SER A 17 -6.70 -39.80 -18.25
CA SER A 17 -6.27 -39.62 -19.64
C SER A 17 -6.82 -38.35 -20.31
N ASN A 18 -8.00 -37.86 -19.90
CA ASN A 18 -8.64 -36.63 -20.41
C ASN A 18 -8.21 -35.34 -19.70
N SER A 19 -7.20 -35.35 -18.82
CA SER A 19 -6.71 -34.13 -18.19
C SER A 19 -5.72 -33.39 -19.11
N ASN A 20 -5.98 -32.10 -19.34
CA ASN A 20 -5.11 -31.21 -20.13
C ASN A 20 -3.85 -30.76 -19.36
N PHE A 21 -3.81 -30.95 -18.04
CA PHE A 21 -2.65 -30.64 -17.21
C PHE A 21 -2.59 -31.50 -15.94
N CYS A 22 -1.41 -31.64 -15.35
CA CYS A 22 -1.21 -32.31 -14.07
C CYS A 22 -1.56 -31.40 -12.89
N SER A 23 -2.44 -31.84 -11.99
CA SER A 23 -2.87 -31.09 -10.80
C SER A 23 -1.79 -30.89 -9.74
N VAL A 24 -0.73 -31.70 -9.77
CA VAL A 24 0.34 -31.67 -8.76
C VAL A 24 1.54 -30.81 -9.20
N CYS A 25 1.92 -30.86 -10.48
CA CYS A 25 3.11 -30.18 -10.98
C CYS A 25 2.84 -29.14 -12.10
N GLY A 26 1.60 -29.05 -12.59
CA GLY A 26 1.20 -28.07 -13.62
C GLY A 26 1.65 -28.41 -15.05
N PHE A 27 2.23 -29.59 -15.29
CA PHE A 27 2.66 -30.00 -16.63
C PHE A 27 1.47 -30.12 -17.59
N LYS A 28 1.50 -29.42 -18.74
CA LYS A 28 0.46 -29.47 -19.79
C LYS A 28 0.68 -30.67 -20.71
N PHE A 29 -0.39 -31.38 -21.04
CA PHE A 29 -0.36 -32.46 -22.02
C PHE A 29 -0.81 -31.89 -23.37
N ASP A 30 0.10 -31.83 -24.35
CA ASP A 30 -0.24 -31.42 -25.72
C ASP A 30 -1.02 -32.55 -26.41
N ASP A 31 -2.34 -32.44 -26.44
CA ASP A 31 -3.17 -33.31 -27.27
C ASP A 31 -3.18 -32.75 -28.69
N ASN A 32 -2.43 -33.37 -29.60
CA ASN A 32 -2.57 -33.12 -31.03
C ASN A 32 -2.62 -34.43 -31.81
N LYS A 33 -3.80 -34.74 -32.37
CA LYS A 33 -3.95 -35.63 -33.53
C LYS A 33 -4.58 -34.85 -34.69
N ASN A 34 -3.73 -34.60 -35.69
CA ASN A 34 -3.96 -34.49 -37.13
C ASN A 34 -4.75 -33.30 -37.71
N ASN A 35 -4.05 -32.42 -38.46
CA ASN A 35 -3.99 -32.52 -39.93
C ASN A 35 -2.97 -31.55 -40.57
N SER A 36 -1.99 -32.14 -41.26
CA SER A 36 -1.39 -31.79 -42.58
C SER A 36 -1.11 -30.33 -43.03
N LYS A 37 0.20 -30.09 -43.25
CA LYS A 37 0.92 -29.54 -44.43
C LYS A 37 0.79 -28.05 -44.88
N GLU A 38 1.99 -27.53 -45.24
CA GLU A 38 2.32 -26.41 -46.15
C GLU A 38 2.06 -24.98 -45.58
N ASP A 39 2.94 -23.97 -45.67
CA ASP A 39 4.19 -23.75 -46.39
C ASP A 39 5.06 -22.66 -45.72
N GLU A 40 6.35 -22.69 -46.02
CA GLU A 40 7.31 -21.59 -45.83
C GLU A 40 6.95 -20.39 -46.73
N ASN A 41 6.68 -19.21 -46.14
CA ASN A 41 7.25 -17.89 -46.51
C ASN A 41 6.39 -16.76 -45.95
N SER A 42 6.96 -15.94 -45.09
CA SER A 42 6.81 -14.48 -45.14
C SER A 42 7.77 -13.84 -44.14
N GLN A 43 8.96 -13.53 -44.64
CA GLN A 43 9.75 -12.43 -44.12
C GLN A 43 8.94 -11.13 -44.20
N GLY A 44 9.07 -10.30 -43.17
CA GLY A 44 8.82 -8.85 -43.28
C GLY A 44 7.53 -8.36 -42.64
N MET A 45 7.62 -7.94 -41.38
CA MET A 45 7.28 -6.58 -40.90
C MET A 45 7.24 -6.60 -39.38
N VAL A 46 8.40 -6.45 -38.75
CA VAL A 46 8.48 -6.00 -37.35
C VAL A 46 8.14 -4.52 -37.36
N ALA A 47 6.84 -4.21 -37.29
CA ALA A 47 6.38 -2.87 -36.97
C ALA A 47 6.75 -2.60 -35.51
N ALA A 48 7.69 -1.68 -35.33
CA ALA A 48 8.07 -1.10 -34.06
C ALA A 48 6.82 -0.56 -33.34
N GLN A 49 6.37 -1.26 -32.29
CA GLN A 49 5.55 -0.67 -31.25
C GLN A 49 6.46 -0.46 -30.04
N ALA A 50 6.63 0.81 -29.68
CA ALA A 50 7.43 1.24 -28.55
C ALA A 50 6.86 0.67 -27.25
N GLU A 51 7.50 -0.39 -26.73
CA GLU A 51 7.25 -0.90 -25.39
C GLU A 51 7.79 0.08 -24.34
N ASP A 52 6.89 0.73 -23.62
CA ASP A 52 7.21 1.44 -22.39
C ASP A 52 7.55 0.41 -21.29
N LYS A 53 8.85 0.16 -21.10
CA LYS A 53 9.44 -0.75 -20.10
C LYS A 53 9.08 -0.30 -18.67
N SER A 54 7.87 -0.66 -18.25
CA SER A 54 7.45 -0.71 -16.85
C SER A 54 8.27 -1.78 -16.13
N CYS A 55 8.72 -1.53 -14.90
CA CYS A 55 9.42 -2.52 -14.06
C CYS A 55 8.45 -3.65 -13.64
N GLY A 56 8.10 -4.53 -14.58
CA GLY A 56 7.61 -5.88 -14.31
C GLY A 56 8.78 -6.80 -13.94
N CYS A 57 8.49 -8.07 -13.65
CA CYS A 57 9.45 -9.09 -13.24
C CYS A 57 10.51 -9.48 -14.31
N THR A 58 10.74 -8.63 -15.32
CA THR A 58 11.69 -8.84 -16.41
C THR A 58 12.57 -7.61 -16.60
N ASN A 59 13.89 -7.87 -16.54
CA ASN A 59 14.95 -6.86 -16.42
C ASN A 59 15.26 -6.16 -17.75
N ASN A 60 15.46 -4.83 -17.72
CA ASN A 60 16.71 -4.24 -18.23
C ASN A 60 16.97 -2.79 -17.79
N SER A 61 18.22 -2.53 -17.45
CA SER A 61 18.77 -1.30 -16.87
C SER A 61 19.15 -0.30 -17.96
N ASN A 62 18.94 1.00 -17.70
CA ASN A 62 19.81 2.12 -18.08
C ASN A 62 19.27 3.38 -17.39
N GLY A 63 20.17 4.16 -16.79
CA GLY A 63 19.87 5.32 -15.97
C GLY A 63 20.41 6.60 -16.58
N GLU A 64 19.87 7.75 -16.17
CA GLU A 64 20.51 9.07 -16.32
C GLU A 64 19.83 10.16 -15.48
N ASN A 65 20.50 11.32 -15.41
CA ASN A 65 20.59 12.28 -14.30
C ASN A 65 19.51 13.41 -14.24
N ARG A 66 19.68 14.32 -13.25
CA ARG A 66 18.65 15.16 -12.59
C ARG A 66 18.74 16.67 -12.88
N SER A 67 17.60 17.38 -12.85
CA SER A 67 17.30 18.54 -11.95
C SER A 67 15.91 19.16 -12.18
N SER A 68 15.29 19.67 -11.10
CA SER A 68 14.03 20.46 -10.92
C SER A 68 12.75 20.17 -11.74
N ASP A 69 12.80 20.05 -13.07
CA ASP A 69 11.70 19.50 -13.89
C ASP A 69 11.41 18.03 -13.57
N GLN A 70 12.33 17.39 -12.83
CA GLN A 70 12.24 16.00 -12.45
C GLN A 70 11.14 15.68 -11.45
N LEU A 71 10.69 16.63 -10.60
CA LEU A 71 9.68 16.31 -9.58
C LEU A 71 8.28 16.19 -10.19
N SER A 72 7.92 17.07 -11.13
CA SER A 72 6.68 16.99 -11.90
C SER A 72 6.67 15.74 -12.79
N LEU A 73 7.78 15.43 -13.47
CA LEU A 73 7.95 14.20 -14.24
C LEU A 73 7.84 12.94 -13.37
N ARG A 74 8.38 12.94 -12.15
CA ARG A 74 8.29 11.81 -11.20
C ARG A 74 6.91 11.65 -10.56
N LEU A 75 6.17 12.73 -10.37
CA LEU A 75 4.77 12.68 -9.95
C LEU A 75 3.90 12.07 -11.05
N PHE A 76 4.16 12.42 -12.31
CA PHE A 76 3.47 11.83 -13.44
C PHE A 76 3.70 10.32 -13.56
N ASP A 77 4.91 9.83 -13.27
CA ASP A 77 5.21 8.39 -13.22
C ASP A 77 4.30 7.61 -12.25
N LEU A 78 3.80 8.26 -11.19
CA LEU A 78 2.89 7.65 -10.22
C LEU A 78 1.47 7.44 -10.74
N VAL A 79 1.10 8.08 -11.84
CA VAL A 79 -0.27 8.09 -12.39
C VAL A 79 -0.31 7.63 -13.85
N VAL A 80 0.80 7.65 -14.58
CA VAL A 80 0.86 7.37 -16.03
C VAL A 80 0.26 6.02 -16.42
N ASN A 81 0.41 4.99 -15.58
CA ASN A 81 -0.11 3.66 -15.86
C ASN A 81 -1.58 3.48 -15.45
N VAL A 82 -2.17 4.38 -14.67
CA VAL A 82 -3.58 4.30 -14.24
C VAL A 82 -4.55 4.25 -15.44
N PHE A 83 -4.21 4.97 -16.51
CA PHE A 83 -5.03 5.07 -17.71
C PHE A 83 -4.72 3.99 -18.76
N LYS A 84 -3.71 3.15 -18.53
CA LYS A 84 -3.36 2.07 -19.46
C LYS A 84 -4.24 0.83 -19.22
N LYS A 85 -4.36 0.01 -20.26
CA LYS A 85 -4.95 -1.33 -20.17
C LYS A 85 -3.91 -2.27 -19.58
N HIS A 86 -4.35 -3.09 -18.63
CA HIS A 86 -3.52 -4.07 -17.95
C HIS A 86 -4.12 -5.46 -18.13
N THR A 87 -3.28 -6.45 -18.39
CA THR A 87 -3.72 -7.83 -18.60
C THR A 87 -3.98 -8.54 -17.28
N LEU A 88 -4.71 -9.66 -17.33
CA LEU A 88 -4.93 -10.53 -16.17
C LEU A 88 -3.60 -11.05 -15.61
N GLU A 89 -2.69 -11.44 -16.49
CA GLU A 89 -1.37 -11.96 -16.13
C GLU A 89 -0.52 -10.90 -15.41
N GLU A 90 -0.51 -9.65 -15.87
CA GLU A 90 0.19 -8.55 -15.18
C GLU A 90 -0.32 -8.36 -13.74
N ARG A 91 -1.63 -8.46 -13.56
CA ARG A 91 -2.27 -8.37 -12.24
C ARG A 91 -1.85 -9.54 -11.35
N GLU A 92 -1.91 -10.76 -11.85
CA GLU A 92 -1.53 -11.97 -11.11
C GLU A 92 -0.04 -11.97 -10.75
N ASN A 93 0.83 -11.57 -11.68
CA ASN A 93 2.25 -11.38 -11.47
C ASN A 93 2.55 -10.37 -10.34
N THR A 94 1.72 -9.34 -10.22
CA THR A 94 1.84 -8.37 -9.12
C THR A 94 1.53 -9.02 -7.77
N PHE A 95 0.51 -9.88 -7.68
CA PHE A 95 0.12 -10.56 -6.43
C PHE A 95 1.11 -11.64 -5.98
N ILE A 96 1.77 -12.33 -6.91
CA ILE A 96 2.78 -13.33 -6.56
C ILE A 96 4.10 -12.70 -6.13
N CYS A 97 4.33 -11.40 -6.31
CA CYS A 97 5.54 -10.71 -5.86
C CYS A 97 5.77 -10.87 -4.34
N GLY A 98 7.03 -11.00 -3.92
CA GLY A 98 7.38 -11.10 -2.50
C GLY A 98 7.19 -12.48 -1.87
N THR A 99 6.91 -13.49 -2.67
CA THR A 99 7.01 -14.90 -2.24
C THR A 99 8.45 -15.40 -2.33
N VAL A 100 8.71 -16.58 -1.75
CA VAL A 100 10.05 -17.19 -1.75
C VAL A 100 10.64 -17.36 -3.17
N LYS A 101 9.78 -17.57 -4.18
CA LYS A 101 10.20 -17.83 -5.57
C LYS A 101 10.27 -16.57 -6.44
N THR A 102 9.67 -15.46 -6.02
CA THR A 102 9.46 -14.26 -6.85
C THR A 102 10.08 -12.99 -6.26
N ALA A 103 10.58 -13.05 -5.02
CA ALA A 103 11.32 -11.95 -4.43
C ALA A 103 12.67 -11.78 -5.18
N PRO A 104 12.94 -10.60 -5.77
CA PRO A 104 14.17 -10.37 -6.52
C PRO A 104 15.39 -10.43 -5.61
N LYS A 105 16.52 -10.89 -6.14
CA LYS A 105 17.82 -10.77 -5.45
C LYS A 105 18.25 -9.31 -5.39
N GLU A 106 19.16 -8.95 -4.46
CA GLU A 106 19.53 -7.55 -4.24
C GLU A 106 20.03 -6.81 -5.50
N GLY A 107 20.79 -7.49 -6.37
CA GLY A 107 21.26 -6.95 -7.65
C GLY A 107 20.15 -6.75 -8.72
N GLU A 108 19.01 -7.43 -8.57
CA GLU A 108 17.91 -7.43 -9.55
C GLU A 108 16.83 -6.37 -9.23
N ILE A 109 16.82 -5.80 -8.03
CA ILE A 109 15.78 -4.85 -7.57
C ILE A 109 15.69 -3.60 -8.47
N CYS A 110 14.56 -3.30 -9.09
CA CYS A 110 14.44 -2.08 -9.91
C CYS A 110 14.64 -0.79 -9.07
N SER A 111 15.59 0.07 -9.47
CA SER A 111 15.85 1.37 -8.82
C SER A 111 15.13 2.55 -9.49
N LYS A 112 14.39 2.29 -10.58
CA LYS A 112 13.56 3.29 -11.27
C LYS A 112 12.29 3.57 -10.47
N TRP A 113 11.64 4.68 -10.79
CA TRP A 113 10.36 4.99 -10.18
C TRP A 113 9.32 3.92 -10.53
N PRO A 114 8.63 3.36 -9.52
CA PRO A 114 7.52 2.46 -9.76
C PRO A 114 6.37 3.23 -10.42
N LYS A 115 5.65 2.56 -11.31
CA LYS A 115 4.47 3.09 -12.01
C LYS A 115 3.21 2.36 -11.51
N PRO A 116 2.73 2.67 -10.29
CA PRO A 116 1.59 2.00 -9.67
C PRO A 116 0.30 2.25 -10.46
N TRP A 117 -0.61 1.29 -10.44
CA TRP A 117 -1.89 1.37 -11.15
C TRP A 117 -3.00 0.58 -10.45
N LEU A 118 -2.67 -0.49 -9.73
CA LEU A 118 -3.66 -1.36 -9.10
C LEU A 118 -4.46 -0.62 -8.03
N TYR A 119 -3.82 0.30 -7.29
CA TYR A 119 -4.50 1.12 -6.29
C TYR A 119 -5.75 1.84 -6.84
N SER A 120 -5.68 2.31 -8.09
CA SER A 120 -6.79 2.99 -8.75
C SER A 120 -7.96 2.05 -9.05
N ARG A 121 -7.68 0.79 -9.38
CA ARG A 121 -8.69 -0.25 -9.63
C ARG A 121 -9.35 -0.70 -8.33
N VAL A 122 -8.57 -0.79 -7.26
CA VAL A 122 -9.08 -1.06 -5.91
C VAL A 122 -9.97 0.09 -5.41
N PHE A 123 -9.54 1.34 -5.62
CA PHE A 123 -10.36 2.50 -5.31
C PHE A 123 -11.67 2.52 -6.10
N ALA A 124 -11.61 2.29 -7.42
CA ALA A 124 -12.81 2.23 -8.25
C ALA A 124 -13.77 1.12 -7.80
N LEU A 125 -13.25 -0.06 -7.44
CA LEU A 125 -14.06 -1.15 -6.91
C LEU A 125 -14.79 -0.72 -5.64
N PHE A 126 -14.07 -0.17 -4.65
CA PHE A 126 -14.71 0.29 -3.42
C PHE A 126 -15.68 1.44 -3.63
N ALA A 127 -15.36 2.39 -4.51
CA ALA A 127 -16.25 3.50 -4.85
C ALA A 127 -17.55 2.99 -5.49
N MET A 128 -17.47 2.04 -6.42
CA MET A 128 -18.67 1.42 -7.03
C MET A 128 -19.50 0.66 -6.00
N THR A 129 -18.85 -0.13 -5.12
CA THR A 129 -19.54 -0.82 -4.03
C THR A 129 -20.21 0.17 -3.07
N PHE A 130 -19.52 1.26 -2.72
CA PHE A 130 -20.06 2.33 -1.88
C PHE A 130 -21.30 2.97 -2.52
N LEU A 131 -21.22 3.35 -3.80
CA LEU A 131 -22.36 3.92 -4.52
C LEU A 131 -23.55 2.96 -4.57
N GLY A 132 -23.30 1.67 -4.80
CA GLY A 132 -24.35 0.64 -4.76
C GLY A 132 -25.01 0.54 -3.38
N LEU A 133 -24.22 0.56 -2.30
CA LEU A 133 -24.74 0.54 -0.92
C LEU A 133 -25.53 1.81 -0.58
N VAL A 134 -25.06 2.98 -1.03
CA VAL A 134 -25.79 4.25 -0.88
C VAL A 134 -27.11 4.20 -1.64
N ALA A 135 -27.13 3.64 -2.85
CA ALA A 135 -28.36 3.44 -3.61
C ALA A 135 -29.33 2.50 -2.86
N LEU A 136 -28.85 1.38 -2.31
CA LEU A 136 -29.67 0.49 -1.47
C LEU A 136 -30.28 1.23 -0.27
N LEU A 137 -29.50 2.09 0.40
CA LEU A 137 -30.01 2.85 1.54
C LEU A 137 -31.02 3.94 1.13
N ARG A 138 -30.73 4.69 0.06
CA ARG A 138 -31.45 5.94 -0.28
C ARG A 138 -32.61 5.74 -1.24
N ILE A 139 -32.48 4.81 -2.18
CA ILE A 139 -33.48 4.57 -3.23
C ILE A 139 -34.40 3.42 -2.81
N PHE A 140 -33.81 2.34 -2.29
CA PHE A 140 -34.54 1.14 -1.88
C PHE A 140 -34.90 1.13 -0.39
N GLU A 141 -34.55 2.19 0.34
CA GLU A 141 -34.84 2.38 1.78
C GLU A 141 -34.38 1.19 2.66
N ASN A 142 -33.34 0.46 2.22
CA ASN A 142 -32.86 -0.73 2.90
C ASN A 142 -31.82 -0.36 3.96
N ILE A 143 -32.26 -0.31 5.22
CA ILE A 143 -31.40 0.00 6.36
C ILE A 143 -30.26 -1.02 6.56
N LEU A 144 -30.38 -2.24 6.04
CA LEU A 144 -29.33 -3.25 6.11
C LEU A 144 -28.08 -2.90 5.29
N ALA A 145 -28.16 -1.88 4.41
CA ALA A 145 -26.99 -1.33 3.73
C ALA A 145 -26.06 -0.55 4.67
N TYR A 146 -26.55 -0.15 5.84
CA TYR A 146 -25.86 0.77 6.74
C TYR A 146 -24.51 0.24 7.26
N PRO A 147 -24.37 -1.01 7.77
CA PRO A 147 -23.07 -1.55 8.15
C PRO A 147 -22.09 -1.65 6.96
N GLY A 148 -22.62 -1.92 5.77
CA GLY A 148 -21.82 -1.94 4.54
C GLY A 148 -21.26 -0.56 4.20
N ILE A 149 -22.05 0.51 4.37
CA ILE A 149 -21.63 1.89 4.13
C ILE A 149 -20.53 2.30 5.09
N ILE A 150 -20.66 1.96 6.39
CA ILE A 150 -19.61 2.19 7.39
C ILE A 150 -18.33 1.48 6.93
N PHE A 151 -18.42 0.18 6.70
CA PHE A 151 -17.25 -0.63 6.39
C PHE A 151 -16.54 -0.18 5.11
N ILE A 152 -17.27 0.00 4.01
CA ILE A 152 -16.69 0.40 2.71
C ILE A 152 -16.27 1.88 2.73
N GLY A 153 -17.03 2.75 3.39
CA GLY A 153 -16.72 4.17 3.54
C GLY A 153 -15.37 4.38 4.21
N ALA A 154 -15.16 3.75 5.36
CA ALA A 154 -13.89 3.79 6.08
C ALA A 154 -12.74 3.14 5.29
N LEU A 155 -12.99 2.10 4.50
CA LEU A 155 -11.96 1.32 3.79
C LEU A 155 -11.47 1.97 2.49
N THR A 156 -12.33 2.70 1.79
CA THR A 156 -12.15 3.11 0.38
C THR A 156 -10.82 3.82 0.12
N VAL A 157 -10.50 4.87 0.88
CA VAL A 157 -9.25 5.64 0.69
C VAL A 157 -8.06 4.98 1.38
N PRO A 158 -8.11 4.61 2.68
CA PRO A 158 -6.97 4.05 3.39
C PRO A 158 -6.42 2.77 2.76
N PHE A 159 -7.29 1.84 2.34
CA PHE A 159 -6.82 0.58 1.77
C PHE A 159 -6.30 0.75 0.35
N SER A 160 -6.93 1.60 -0.46
CA SER A 160 -6.40 1.96 -1.79
C SER A 160 -5.02 2.60 -1.67
N LEU A 161 -4.83 3.50 -0.70
CA LEU A 161 -3.54 4.12 -0.44
C LEU A 161 -2.49 3.11 0.07
N LEU A 162 -2.89 2.11 0.86
CA LEU A 162 -2.02 1.01 1.24
C LEU A 162 -1.57 0.20 0.01
N VAL A 163 -2.47 -0.11 -0.92
CA VAL A 163 -2.12 -0.79 -2.18
C VAL A 163 -1.13 0.05 -2.98
N PHE A 164 -1.31 1.37 -3.01
CA PHE A 164 -0.34 2.28 -3.62
C PHE A 164 1.05 2.14 -2.98
N PHE A 165 1.18 2.22 -1.65
CA PHE A 165 2.48 2.00 -0.98
C PHE A 165 3.06 0.60 -1.21
N TRP A 166 2.21 -0.42 -1.38
CA TRP A 166 2.66 -1.77 -1.72
C TRP A 166 3.21 -1.85 -3.14
N GLU A 167 2.59 -1.18 -4.10
CA GLU A 167 3.11 -1.05 -5.47
C GLU A 167 4.41 -0.22 -5.52
N LEU A 168 4.56 0.75 -4.62
CA LEU A 168 5.78 1.54 -4.49
C LEU A 168 6.97 0.76 -3.91
N ASN A 169 6.72 -0.37 -3.26
CA ASN A 169 7.78 -1.18 -2.62
C ASN A 169 8.64 -1.90 -3.68
N ALA A 170 9.57 -1.15 -4.29
CA ALA A 170 10.47 -1.65 -5.32
C ALA A 170 11.28 -2.91 -4.93
N PRO A 171 11.70 -3.13 -3.67
CA PRO A 171 12.32 -4.38 -3.24
C PRO A 171 11.45 -5.62 -3.43
N ARG A 172 10.11 -5.46 -3.52
CA ARG A 172 9.15 -6.56 -3.73
C ARG A 172 9.42 -7.78 -2.83
N ASN A 173 9.82 -7.53 -1.59
CA ASN A 173 10.26 -8.56 -0.63
C ASN A 173 9.27 -8.77 0.54
N ILE A 174 8.06 -8.20 0.43
CA ILE A 174 6.97 -8.36 1.38
C ILE A 174 5.75 -8.81 0.57
N ASN A 175 5.25 -10.02 0.85
CA ASN A 175 4.06 -10.55 0.20
C ASN A 175 2.80 -9.79 0.67
N ILE A 176 1.76 -9.78 -0.18
CA ILE A 176 0.52 -9.07 0.11
C ILE A 176 -0.19 -9.58 1.36
N PHE A 177 -0.08 -10.88 1.67
CA PHE A 177 -0.71 -11.46 2.86
C PHE A 177 -0.09 -10.91 4.16
N ASP A 178 1.23 -10.68 4.19
CA ASP A 178 1.90 -10.00 5.30
C ASP A 178 1.46 -8.54 5.43
N VAL A 179 1.28 -7.84 4.31
CA VAL A 179 0.74 -6.47 4.31
C VAL A 179 -0.68 -6.45 4.91
N ILE A 180 -1.55 -7.35 4.46
CA ILE A 180 -2.92 -7.49 4.97
C ILE A 180 -2.92 -7.86 6.47
N LYS A 181 -2.06 -8.77 6.91
CA LYS A 181 -1.91 -9.10 8.34
C LYS A 181 -1.51 -7.88 9.16
N ILE A 182 -0.58 -7.07 8.66
CA ILE A 182 -0.12 -5.86 9.36
C ILE A 182 -1.20 -4.77 9.35
N PHE A 183 -1.97 -4.67 8.28
CA PHE A 183 -3.15 -3.80 8.24
C PHE A 183 -4.14 -4.15 9.36
N PHE A 184 -4.59 -5.41 9.43
CA PHE A 184 -5.57 -5.83 10.44
C PHE A 184 -4.98 -5.84 11.86
N TRP A 185 -3.96 -6.67 12.11
CA TRP A 185 -3.39 -6.83 13.45
C TRP A 185 -2.64 -5.59 13.91
N GLY A 186 -1.93 -4.92 13.00
CA GLY A 186 -1.20 -3.71 13.34
C GLY A 186 -2.15 -2.55 13.65
N GLY A 187 -3.21 -2.36 12.87
CA GLY A 187 -4.22 -1.34 13.13
C GLY A 187 -4.96 -1.52 14.46
N VAL A 188 -5.41 -2.74 14.77
CA VAL A 188 -6.07 -3.03 16.06
C VAL A 188 -5.08 -2.87 17.23
N SER A 189 -3.85 -3.37 17.07
CA SER A 189 -2.84 -3.28 18.14
C SER A 189 -2.43 -1.84 18.43
N SER A 190 -2.35 -0.98 17.41
CA SER A 190 -2.00 0.43 17.61
C SER A 190 -3.14 1.18 18.30
N LEU A 191 -4.41 0.92 17.97
CA LEU A 191 -5.54 1.45 18.73
C LEU A 191 -5.52 0.99 20.19
N LEU A 192 -5.27 -0.30 20.43
CA LEU A 192 -5.15 -0.84 21.80
C LEU A 192 -4.03 -0.14 22.58
N LEU A 193 -2.86 0.06 21.96
CA LEU A 193 -1.75 0.77 22.59
C LEU A 193 -2.07 2.25 22.83
N THR A 194 -2.77 2.93 21.92
CA THR A 194 -3.28 4.29 22.14
C THR A 194 -4.13 4.34 23.41
N MET A 195 -5.05 3.38 23.58
CA MET A 195 -5.91 3.29 24.77
C MET A 195 -5.14 2.98 26.05
N ILE A 196 -4.04 2.24 25.97
CA ILE A 196 -3.17 1.97 27.13
C ILE A 196 -2.38 3.24 27.50
N PHE A 197 -1.82 3.93 26.51
CA PHE A 197 -1.02 5.14 26.72
C PHE A 197 -1.87 6.29 27.25
N SER A 198 -3.11 6.45 26.78
CA SER A 198 -4.05 7.46 27.27
C SER A 198 -4.53 7.22 28.72
N ARG A 199 -4.36 6.01 29.27
CA ARG A 199 -4.59 5.76 30.71
C ARG A 199 -3.45 6.24 31.60
N ILE A 200 -2.26 6.43 31.02
CA ILE A 200 -1.05 6.83 31.77
C ILE A 200 -0.86 8.35 31.66
N ILE A 201 -1.17 8.93 30.50
CA ILE A 201 -1.03 10.35 30.21
C ILE A 201 -2.42 10.98 30.18
N PHE A 202 -2.69 11.90 31.09
CA PHE A 202 -3.97 12.62 31.13
C PHE A 202 -4.10 13.56 29.94
N VAL A 203 -5.17 13.38 29.16
CA VAL A 203 -5.58 14.30 28.09
C VAL A 203 -6.88 14.95 28.53
N GLY A 204 -6.86 16.28 28.66
CA GLY A 204 -8.04 17.09 29.01
C GLY A 204 -8.91 17.36 27.78
N GLU A 205 -9.35 18.61 27.61
CA GLU A 205 -10.05 19.02 26.40
C GLU A 205 -9.11 19.02 25.18
N VAL A 206 -9.67 18.94 23.97
CA VAL A 206 -8.91 19.04 22.70
C VAL A 206 -8.59 20.51 22.41
N ASP A 207 -7.82 21.11 23.31
CA ASP A 207 -7.17 22.40 23.12
C ASP A 207 -5.80 22.20 22.43
N TYR A 208 -4.98 23.25 22.36
CA TYR A 208 -3.65 23.16 21.75
C TYR A 208 -2.74 22.15 22.46
N VAL A 209 -2.83 22.02 23.78
CA VAL A 209 -2.01 21.07 24.55
C VAL A 209 -2.56 19.66 24.41
N GLY A 210 -3.89 19.51 24.48
CA GLY A 210 -4.60 18.26 24.24
C GLY A 210 -4.27 17.67 22.86
N ALA A 211 -4.30 18.49 21.81
CA ALA A 211 -3.94 18.08 20.45
C ALA A 211 -2.48 17.58 20.35
N ILE A 212 -1.54 18.24 21.04
CA ILE A 212 -0.15 17.77 21.11
C ILE A 212 -0.07 16.43 21.84
N MET A 213 -0.77 16.28 22.97
CA MET A 213 -0.76 15.02 23.72
C MET A 213 -1.37 13.87 22.92
N ILE A 214 -2.49 14.10 22.22
CA ILE A 214 -3.10 13.11 21.31
C ILE A 214 -2.09 12.70 20.23
N GLY A 215 -1.48 13.67 19.55
CA GLY A 215 -0.45 13.40 18.53
C GLY A 215 0.72 12.59 19.07
N VAL A 216 1.23 12.92 20.27
CA VAL A 216 2.31 12.16 20.93
C VAL A 216 1.87 10.72 21.22
N ILE A 217 0.69 10.54 21.82
CA ILE A 217 0.16 9.25 22.24
C ILE A 217 -0.07 8.35 21.03
N GLU A 218 -0.80 8.83 20.04
CA GLU A 218 -1.22 8.02 18.89
C GLU A 218 -0.07 7.70 17.96
N GLU A 219 0.79 8.67 17.64
CA GLU A 219 1.96 8.40 16.79
C GLU A 219 2.95 7.47 17.49
N SER A 220 3.12 7.57 18.81
CA SER A 220 3.96 6.64 19.57
C SER A 220 3.38 5.23 19.56
N ALA A 221 2.08 5.07 19.77
CA ALA A 221 1.41 3.77 19.75
C ALA A 221 1.55 3.09 18.37
N LYS A 222 1.26 3.82 17.29
CA LYS A 222 1.43 3.32 15.92
C LYS A 222 2.90 3.01 15.60
N PHE A 223 3.82 3.86 16.05
CA PHE A 223 5.24 3.64 15.84
C PHE A 223 5.74 2.37 16.53
N VAL A 224 5.35 2.10 17.77
CA VAL A 224 5.74 0.88 18.49
C VAL A 224 5.34 -0.37 17.69
N VAL A 225 4.12 -0.38 17.14
CA VAL A 225 3.64 -1.49 16.30
C VAL A 225 4.41 -1.58 14.99
N ALA A 226 4.63 -0.46 14.29
CA ALA A 226 5.40 -0.43 13.05
C ALA A 226 6.85 -0.91 13.28
N ALA A 227 7.48 -0.46 14.37
CA ALA A 227 8.83 -0.86 14.78
C ALA A 227 8.89 -2.36 15.10
N TYR A 228 7.87 -2.92 15.75
CA TYR A 228 7.76 -4.37 15.96
C TYR A 228 7.82 -5.12 14.63
N PHE A 229 7.05 -4.72 13.62
CA PHE A 229 7.11 -5.39 12.31
C PHE A 229 8.41 -5.09 11.54
N LEU A 230 9.09 -3.97 11.80
CA LEU A 230 10.39 -3.65 11.20
C LEU A 230 11.60 -4.23 11.93
N ARG A 231 11.42 -4.94 13.05
CA ARG A 231 12.52 -5.32 13.96
C ARG A 231 13.65 -6.19 13.37
N GLY A 232 13.37 -6.91 12.28
CA GLY A 232 14.29 -7.87 11.67
C GLY A 232 15.22 -7.28 10.60
N SER A 233 16.30 -7.99 10.31
CA SER A 233 17.29 -7.60 9.28
C SER A 233 16.77 -7.71 7.85
N LYS A 234 15.81 -8.61 7.58
CA LYS A 234 15.25 -8.82 6.23
C LYS A 234 14.52 -7.59 5.67
N ARG A 235 14.08 -6.67 6.53
CA ARG A 235 13.30 -5.49 6.17
C ARG A 235 14.15 -4.23 6.33
N LYS A 236 15.18 -4.13 5.49
CA LYS A 236 16.24 -3.10 5.59
C LYS A 236 16.05 -1.85 4.73
N TYR A 237 15.14 -1.90 3.75
CA TYR A 237 14.95 -0.80 2.82
C TYR A 237 14.00 0.26 3.38
N ILE A 238 14.27 1.53 3.05
CA ILE A 238 13.37 2.66 3.40
C ILE A 238 11.95 2.41 2.87
N LEU A 239 11.82 1.84 1.67
CA LEU A 239 10.53 1.51 1.06
C LEU A 239 9.78 0.41 1.83
N ASN A 240 10.48 -0.51 2.50
CA ASN A 240 9.86 -1.46 3.42
C ASN A 240 9.30 -0.73 4.64
N GLY A 241 10.04 0.24 5.16
CA GLY A 241 9.60 1.11 6.25
C GLY A 241 8.33 1.88 5.90
N LEU A 242 8.30 2.50 4.71
CA LEU A 242 7.11 3.18 4.17
C LEU A 242 5.91 2.24 4.11
N LEU A 243 6.05 1.08 3.47
CA LEU A 243 4.95 0.12 3.30
C LEU A 243 4.42 -0.39 4.65
N LEU A 244 5.31 -0.79 5.56
CA LEU A 244 4.87 -1.33 6.85
C LEU A 244 4.25 -0.26 7.74
N GLY A 245 4.79 0.95 7.72
CA GLY A 245 4.17 2.08 8.40
C GLY A 245 2.80 2.42 7.82
N ALA A 246 2.69 2.49 6.49
CA ALA A 246 1.41 2.71 5.79
C ALA A 246 0.39 1.63 6.13
N ALA A 247 0.79 0.36 6.25
CA ALA A 247 -0.10 -0.73 6.63
C ALA A 247 -0.71 -0.53 8.02
N VAL A 248 0.12 -0.23 9.03
CA VAL A 248 -0.34 0.05 10.39
C VAL A 248 -1.24 1.29 10.43
N GLY A 249 -0.83 2.38 9.77
CA GLY A 249 -1.58 3.63 9.73
C GLY A 249 -2.91 3.50 8.98
N ALA A 250 -2.97 2.73 7.90
CA ALA A 250 -4.20 2.43 7.17
C ALA A 250 -5.16 1.61 8.03
N GLY A 251 -4.67 0.58 8.73
CA GLY A 251 -5.48 -0.20 9.66
C GLY A 251 -6.08 0.68 10.75
N PHE A 252 -5.24 1.50 11.39
CA PHE A 252 -5.68 2.46 12.41
C PHE A 252 -6.79 3.38 11.88
N ALA A 253 -6.55 4.04 10.74
CA ALA A 253 -7.51 4.97 10.13
C ALA A 253 -8.86 4.33 9.80
N VAL A 254 -8.85 3.08 9.31
CA VAL A 254 -10.08 2.36 8.96
C VAL A 254 -10.89 2.04 10.21
N PHE A 255 -10.28 1.44 11.22
CA PHE A 255 -10.99 1.04 12.42
C PHE A 255 -11.49 2.24 13.23
N GLU A 256 -10.67 3.28 13.32
CA GLU A 256 -11.04 4.52 13.98
C GLU A 256 -12.20 5.22 13.25
N THR A 257 -12.11 5.37 11.92
CA THR A 257 -13.17 6.00 11.12
C THR A 257 -14.48 5.22 11.19
N ALA A 258 -14.43 3.89 11.08
CA ALA A 258 -15.60 3.04 11.27
C ALA A 258 -16.23 3.19 12.67
N GLY A 259 -15.39 3.40 13.70
CA GLY A 259 -15.84 3.71 15.06
C GLY A 259 -16.58 5.04 15.15
N TYR A 260 -16.05 6.10 14.53
CA TYR A 260 -16.73 7.41 14.45
C TYR A 260 -18.05 7.33 13.71
N GLU A 261 -18.07 6.65 12.57
CA GLU A 261 -19.28 6.43 11.77
C GLU A 261 -20.34 5.66 12.56
N PHE A 262 -19.95 4.63 13.29
CA PHE A 262 -20.86 3.87 14.15
C PHE A 262 -21.38 4.71 15.34
N ALA A 263 -20.49 5.43 16.03
CA ALA A 263 -20.83 6.16 17.24
C ALA A 263 -21.68 7.41 16.98
N TYR A 264 -21.42 8.13 15.88
CA TYR A 264 -22.03 9.43 15.62
C TYR A 264 -22.89 9.46 14.34
N GLY A 265 -22.77 8.47 13.47
CA GLY A 265 -23.39 8.48 12.16
C GLY A 265 -24.87 8.12 12.12
N LEU A 266 -25.56 7.90 13.26
CA LEU A 266 -26.93 7.35 13.30
C LEU A 266 -27.89 7.97 12.26
N GLN A 267 -27.75 9.28 12.04
CA GLN A 267 -28.43 10.00 10.98
C GLN A 267 -27.59 10.00 9.68
N ILE A 268 -28.22 9.64 8.56
CA ILE A 268 -27.58 9.55 7.24
C ILE A 268 -26.77 10.80 6.86
N PRO A 269 -27.25 12.05 7.06
CA PRO A 269 -26.46 13.24 6.73
C PRO A 269 -25.15 13.34 7.53
N ILE A 270 -25.18 12.93 8.81
CA ILE A 270 -24.01 12.95 9.69
C ILE A 270 -23.04 11.85 9.28
N LEU A 271 -23.54 10.63 9.02
CA LEU A 271 -22.73 9.53 8.50
C LEU A 271 -21.98 9.94 7.22
N MET A 272 -22.70 10.50 6.24
CA MET A 272 -22.11 10.92 4.98
C MET A 272 -21.07 12.02 5.18
N ARG A 273 -21.32 12.98 6.08
CA ARG A 273 -20.33 14.00 6.43
C ARG A 273 -19.07 13.38 7.02
N ILE A 274 -19.19 12.41 7.93
CA ILE A 274 -18.04 11.71 8.51
C ILE A 274 -17.26 10.98 7.42
N ILE A 275 -17.93 10.19 6.58
CA ILE A 275 -17.31 9.44 5.48
C ILE A 275 -16.57 10.37 4.52
N TYR A 276 -17.21 11.45 4.05
CA TYR A 276 -16.59 12.34 3.08
C TYR A 276 -15.44 13.13 3.68
N THR A 277 -15.58 13.64 4.90
CA THR A 277 -14.51 14.42 5.54
C THR A 277 -13.34 13.54 5.95
N ARG A 278 -13.58 12.49 6.77
CA ARG A 278 -12.51 11.59 7.22
C ARG A 278 -11.93 10.76 6.09
N GLY A 279 -12.77 10.29 5.16
CA GLY A 279 -12.33 9.53 3.99
C GLY A 279 -11.45 10.34 3.05
N ALA A 280 -11.85 11.57 2.69
CA ALA A 280 -11.02 12.42 1.83
C ALA A 280 -9.71 12.82 2.52
N LEU A 281 -9.79 13.20 3.79
CA LEU A 281 -8.63 13.66 4.55
C LEU A 281 -7.68 12.51 4.96
N ALA A 282 -8.13 11.26 4.95
CA ALA A 282 -7.28 10.09 5.18
C ALA A 282 -6.09 10.04 4.19
N PHE A 283 -6.22 10.65 3.01
CA PHE A 283 -5.12 10.78 2.05
C PHE A 283 -3.88 11.49 2.63
N GLY A 284 -4.05 12.39 3.60
CA GLY A 284 -2.95 13.13 4.24
C GLY A 284 -2.72 12.81 5.72
N GLY A 285 -3.49 11.89 6.30
CA GLY A 285 -3.52 11.61 7.74
C GLY A 285 -2.66 10.42 8.18
N HIS A 286 -3.22 9.60 9.08
CA HIS A 286 -2.49 8.54 9.80
C HIS A 286 -1.68 7.59 8.93
N ILE A 287 -2.15 7.24 7.72
CA ILE A 287 -1.42 6.35 6.79
C ILE A 287 -0.05 6.94 6.46
N VAL A 288 -0.04 8.20 6.07
CA VAL A 288 1.14 8.93 5.61
C VAL A 288 2.07 9.23 6.78
N TRP A 289 1.55 9.66 7.94
CA TRP A 289 2.38 9.92 9.13
C TRP A 289 3.07 8.66 9.63
N THR A 290 2.35 7.54 9.68
CA THR A 290 2.93 6.26 10.14
C THR A 290 3.93 5.72 9.12
N ALA A 291 3.68 5.90 7.82
CA ALA A 291 4.64 5.58 6.75
C ALA A 291 5.95 6.35 6.91
N MET A 292 5.89 7.66 7.21
CA MET A 292 7.09 8.47 7.47
C MET A 292 7.92 7.93 8.63
N SER A 293 7.29 7.62 9.75
CA SER A 293 7.95 7.06 10.93
C SER A 293 8.59 5.69 10.65
N GLY A 294 7.87 4.82 9.92
CA GLY A 294 8.40 3.52 9.50
C GLY A 294 9.60 3.65 8.56
N ALA A 295 9.53 4.57 7.60
CA ALA A 295 10.63 4.88 6.67
C ALA A 295 11.86 5.40 7.41
N ALA A 296 11.66 6.35 8.34
CA ALA A 296 12.72 6.93 9.14
C ALA A 296 13.43 5.89 10.00
N LEU A 297 12.68 4.93 10.57
CA LEU A 297 13.29 3.81 11.29
C LEU A 297 14.11 2.92 10.37
N ALA A 298 13.58 2.57 9.20
CA ALA A 298 14.32 1.77 8.22
C ALA A 298 15.59 2.48 7.71
N MET A 299 15.58 3.82 7.62
CA MET A 299 16.75 4.63 7.27
C MET A 299 17.91 4.50 8.25
N VAL A 300 17.63 4.37 9.55
CA VAL A 300 18.67 4.29 10.60
C VAL A 300 18.99 2.86 11.01
N LYS A 301 18.03 1.95 10.86
CA LYS A 301 18.18 0.53 11.20
C LYS A 301 18.98 -0.23 10.14
N GLU A 302 18.81 0.14 8.86
CA GLU A 302 19.43 -0.54 7.73
C GLU A 302 19.30 -2.07 7.83
N ASP A 303 20.38 -2.84 7.68
CA ASP A 303 20.41 -4.30 7.76
C ASP A 303 20.51 -4.87 9.19
N ASP A 304 20.63 -4.01 10.20
CA ASP A 304 20.74 -4.42 11.60
C ASP A 304 19.38 -4.89 12.16
N ARG A 305 19.46 -5.62 13.28
CA ARG A 305 18.31 -5.86 14.17
C ARG A 305 17.99 -4.57 14.92
N LEU A 306 16.73 -4.38 15.27
CA LEU A 306 16.30 -3.18 15.99
C LEU A 306 16.98 -3.08 17.36
N LYS A 307 17.67 -1.96 17.58
CA LYS A 307 18.38 -1.62 18.82
C LYS A 307 17.88 -0.28 19.34
N ILE A 308 18.00 -0.07 20.66
CA ILE A 308 17.59 1.17 21.34
C ILE A 308 18.29 2.41 20.74
N ASN A 309 19.54 2.27 20.30
CA ASN A 309 20.31 3.37 19.71
C ASN A 309 19.65 3.95 18.45
N HIS A 310 18.89 3.15 17.69
CA HIS A 310 18.19 3.63 16.50
C HIS A 310 17.13 4.69 16.85
N PHE A 311 16.50 4.58 18.04
CA PHE A 311 15.51 5.56 18.50
C PHE A 311 16.14 6.87 18.98
N LYS A 312 17.46 6.88 19.24
CA LYS A 312 18.21 8.08 19.62
C LYS A 312 18.89 8.76 18.43
N ASP A 313 18.84 8.16 17.24
CA ASP A 313 19.43 8.74 16.04
C ASP A 313 18.65 10.01 15.62
N ILE A 314 19.38 11.09 15.39
CA ILE A 314 18.80 12.40 15.06
C ILE A 314 17.99 12.37 13.74
N LYS A 315 18.37 11.52 12.78
CA LYS A 315 17.63 11.37 11.52
C LYS A 315 16.26 10.76 11.79
N PHE A 316 16.19 9.75 12.64
CA PHE A 316 14.92 9.14 13.05
C PHE A 316 14.06 10.16 13.83
N LEU A 317 14.63 10.75 14.88
CA LEU A 317 13.92 11.71 15.74
C LEU A 317 13.33 12.87 14.96
N LYS A 318 14.06 13.40 13.95
CA LYS A 318 13.55 14.48 13.10
C LYS A 318 12.23 14.14 12.41
N TYR A 319 12.13 12.96 11.80
CA TYR A 319 10.90 12.55 11.12
C TYR A 319 9.81 12.17 12.12
N PHE A 320 10.15 11.55 13.24
CA PHE A 320 9.18 11.17 14.26
C PHE A 320 8.54 12.39 14.97
N ILE A 321 9.34 13.40 15.31
CA ILE A 321 8.83 14.67 15.84
C ILE A 321 7.99 15.40 14.79
N LEU A 322 8.40 15.36 13.52
CA LEU A 322 7.62 15.94 12.42
C LEU A 322 6.25 15.26 12.28
N THR A 323 6.16 13.94 12.41
CA THR A 323 4.86 13.24 12.36
C THR A 323 3.96 13.60 13.52
N ILE A 324 4.52 13.70 14.74
CA ILE A 324 3.77 14.17 15.92
C ILE A 324 3.30 15.61 15.69
N GLY A 325 4.14 16.48 15.15
CA GLY A 325 3.78 17.87 14.86
C GLY A 325 2.68 17.99 13.80
N LEU A 326 2.75 17.22 12.72
CA LEU A 326 1.70 17.19 11.69
C LEU A 326 0.36 16.77 12.28
N HIS A 327 0.34 15.73 13.12
CA HIS A 327 -0.87 15.26 13.78
C HIS A 327 -1.38 16.28 14.81
N ALA A 328 -0.52 16.81 15.67
CA ALA A 328 -0.91 17.80 16.66
C ALA A 328 -1.55 19.03 16.00
N ILE A 329 -0.94 19.58 14.94
CA ILE A 329 -1.48 20.75 14.22
C ILE A 329 -2.80 20.39 13.52
N TRP A 330 -2.95 19.15 13.08
CA TRP A 330 -4.20 18.68 12.47
C TRP A 330 -5.39 18.72 13.43
N ASP A 331 -5.15 18.37 14.69
CA ASP A 331 -6.16 18.31 15.76
C ASP A 331 -6.34 19.64 16.51
N MET A 332 -5.44 20.61 16.31
CA MET A 332 -5.55 21.91 16.95
C MET A 332 -6.86 22.62 16.55
N PRO A 333 -7.50 23.34 17.48
CA PRO A 333 -8.70 24.12 17.22
C PRO A 333 -8.37 25.42 16.46
N ILE A 334 -7.77 25.29 15.27
CA ILE A 334 -7.41 26.41 14.40
C ILE A 334 -8.70 26.96 13.80
N SER A 335 -8.96 28.26 14.00
CA SER A 335 -10.17 28.90 13.50
C SER A 335 -10.22 28.86 11.97
N ASN A 336 -11.08 28.01 11.43
CA ASN A 336 -11.40 28.04 10.01
C ASN A 336 -12.55 29.03 9.80
N SER A 337 -12.29 30.13 9.12
CA SER A 337 -13.32 31.10 8.70
C SER A 337 -14.23 30.56 7.59
N SER A 338 -13.93 29.38 7.06
CA SER A 338 -14.62 28.69 5.97
C SER A 338 -15.00 27.27 6.36
N GLU A 339 -16.05 26.72 5.75
CA GLU A 339 -16.44 25.29 5.92
C GLU A 339 -15.40 24.29 5.37
N LEU A 340 -14.42 24.76 4.59
CA LEU A 340 -13.37 23.93 4.00
C LEU A 340 -12.18 23.74 4.98
N PRO A 341 -11.63 22.50 5.08
CA PRO A 341 -10.52 22.18 5.98
C PRO A 341 -9.15 22.59 5.38
N PHE A 342 -8.93 23.90 5.21
CA PHE A 342 -7.71 24.42 4.56
C PHE A 342 -6.42 24.05 5.29
N ALA A 343 -6.41 24.10 6.63
CA ALA A 343 -5.25 23.70 7.43
C ALA A 343 -4.85 22.25 7.15
N GLN A 344 -5.82 21.33 7.17
CA GLN A 344 -5.61 19.92 6.85
C GLN A 344 -5.16 19.71 5.40
N GLY A 345 -5.67 20.52 4.46
CA GLY A 345 -5.20 20.54 3.07
C GLY A 345 -3.72 20.91 2.94
N ILE A 346 -3.28 21.96 3.63
CA ILE A 346 -1.86 22.38 3.65
C ILE A 346 -0.99 21.28 4.30
N LEU A 347 -1.41 20.73 5.43
CA LEU A 347 -0.70 19.64 6.10
C LEU A 347 -0.59 18.40 5.20
N THR A 348 -1.64 18.09 4.45
CA THR A 348 -1.64 17.00 3.47
C THR A 348 -0.57 17.21 2.40
N ILE A 349 -0.47 18.42 1.84
CA ILE A 349 0.55 18.75 0.83
C ILE A 349 1.96 18.60 1.43
N ILE A 350 2.20 19.14 2.63
CA ILE A 350 3.48 19.03 3.33
C ILE A 350 3.84 17.56 3.56
N ALA A 351 2.90 16.78 4.06
CA ALA A 351 3.07 15.36 4.33
C ALA A 351 3.46 14.58 3.08
N TRP A 352 2.80 14.84 1.95
CA TRP A 352 3.11 14.20 0.67
C TRP A 352 4.45 14.61 0.09
N ILE A 353 4.87 15.87 0.24
CA ILE A 353 6.22 16.30 -0.15
C ILE A 353 7.27 15.46 0.59
N ILE A 354 7.08 15.22 1.90
CA ILE A 354 7.99 14.40 2.70
C ILE A 354 7.97 12.94 2.23
N ILE A 355 6.80 12.36 1.94
CA ILE A 355 6.69 11.01 1.38
C ILE A 355 7.44 10.88 0.07
N LEU A 356 7.30 11.84 -0.86
CA LEU A 356 8.01 11.81 -2.13
C LEU A 356 9.53 11.89 -1.95
N ILE A 357 10.00 12.67 -0.98
CA ILE A 357 11.43 12.73 -0.59
C ILE A 357 11.89 11.37 -0.05
N LEU A 358 11.09 10.70 0.79
CA LEU A 358 11.41 9.38 1.34
C LEU A 358 11.39 8.28 0.27
N ILE A 359 10.44 8.30 -0.67
CA ILE A 359 10.40 7.40 -1.83
C ILE A 359 11.67 7.59 -2.67
N SER A 360 12.00 8.84 -3.00
CA SER A 360 13.22 9.19 -3.73
C SER A 360 14.48 8.71 -2.99
N SER A 361 14.51 8.83 -1.67
CA SER A 361 15.61 8.35 -0.83
C SER A 361 15.72 6.83 -0.81
N GLY A 362 14.60 6.11 -0.76
CA GLY A 362 14.57 4.65 -0.83
C GLY A 362 15.03 4.11 -2.19
N LEU A 363 14.63 4.74 -3.29
CA LEU A 363 15.12 4.37 -4.63
C LEU A 363 16.62 4.64 -4.77
N LYS A 364 17.12 5.75 -4.21
CA LYS A 364 18.57 6.03 -4.15
C LYS A 364 19.32 5.01 -3.29
N GLN A 365 18.74 4.56 -2.17
CA GLN A 365 19.33 3.53 -1.32
C GLN A 365 19.52 2.23 -2.10
N ILE A 366 18.50 1.78 -2.82
CA ILE A 366 18.56 0.59 -3.69
C ILE A 366 19.63 0.75 -4.77
N SER A 367 19.66 1.91 -5.43
CA SER A 367 20.65 2.17 -6.48
C SER A 367 22.09 2.10 -5.97
N ARG A 368 22.36 2.53 -4.73
CA ARG A 368 23.70 2.46 -4.13
C ARG A 368 24.12 1.03 -3.82
N ILE A 369 23.19 0.21 -3.32
CA ILE A 369 23.46 -1.19 -3.01
C ILE A 369 23.82 -1.99 -4.27
N LYS A 370 23.30 -1.61 -5.44
CA LYS A 370 23.68 -2.25 -6.72
C LYS A 370 25.09 -1.94 -7.22
N THR A 371 25.68 -0.83 -6.78
CA THR A 371 26.99 -0.38 -7.26
C THR A 371 28.13 -0.98 -6.44
N ILE A 372 27.81 -1.62 -5.31
CA ILE A 372 28.70 -2.41 -4.46
C ILE A 372 28.58 -3.86 -4.89
#